data_AF-A0A328UDR5-F1
#
_entry.id   AF-A0A328UDR5-F1
#
_cell.length_a   1.000
_cell.length_b   1.000
_cell.length_c   1.000
_cell.angle_alpha   90.00
_cell.angle_beta   90.00
_cell.angle_gamma   90.00
#
_symmetry.space_group_name_H-M   'P 1'
#
loop_
_entity.id
_entity.type
_entity.pdbx_description
1 polymer ?
#
loop_
_entity_poly.entity_id
_entity_poly.type
_entity_poly.pdbx_seq_one_letter_code
_entity_poly.pdbx_strand_id
1 'polypeptide(L)'
;MEFKINAYAPAASKPLGHGDESGFEFSKEMLGDDCTAAINFDRLQKHPQTGYIMFEYLLCEESQKVTPYTSYPNRYWKKNAAKFLALWQTKLDFNATLYLVNYAKKGTKAENEVLLIKVLDMDEMGITKDERTQYTRTGFSEWFRSLNEECLSGKDELIKHIYLHKSVEELGKMVLQGGKYAGETIEAVYGKEKGYLEWLKDTGYPYAKAAWCYLDKLAPGKKT
;
A
#
# COMPACT_ATOMS: atom_id res chain seq x y z
N MET A 1 -1.57 -12.51 -41.69
CA MET A 1 -0.63 -11.70 -40.89
C MET A 1 -0.78 -12.19 -39.45
N GLU A 2 0.16 -13.03 -38.98
CA GLU A 2 0.11 -13.58 -37.62
C GLU A 2 0.53 -12.50 -36.63
N PHE A 3 -0.41 -12.07 -35.78
CA PHE A 3 -0.09 -11.17 -34.67
C PHE A 3 0.53 -12.00 -33.54
N LYS A 4 1.85 -11.91 -33.38
CA LYS A 4 2.54 -12.44 -32.20
C LYS A 4 2.12 -11.63 -30.97
N ILE A 5 1.29 -12.24 -30.13
CA ILE A 5 0.91 -11.70 -28.82
C ILE A 5 2.12 -11.91 -27.90
N ASN A 6 2.91 -10.87 -27.66
CA ASN A 6 3.84 -10.88 -26.54
C ASN A 6 3.02 -10.72 -25.25
N ALA A 7 2.63 -11.84 -24.66
CA ALA A 7 2.08 -11.87 -23.31
C ALA A 7 3.18 -11.38 -22.36
N TYR A 8 3.09 -10.11 -21.94
CA TYR A 8 3.89 -9.62 -20.83
C TYR A 8 3.45 -10.39 -19.58
N ALA A 9 4.26 -11.36 -19.16
CA ALA A 9 4.12 -11.95 -17.84
C ALA A 9 4.18 -10.82 -16.78
N PRO A 10 3.28 -10.79 -15.79
CA PRO A 10 3.32 -9.77 -14.75
C PRO A 10 4.64 -9.90 -13.99
N ALA A 11 5.48 -8.88 -14.06
CA ALA A 11 6.70 -8.84 -13.26
C ALA A 11 6.29 -8.82 -11.78
N ALA A 12 6.71 -9.85 -11.04
CA ALA A 12 6.58 -9.87 -9.59
C ALA A 12 7.33 -8.68 -8.97
N SER A 13 6.85 -8.18 -7.83
CA SER A 13 7.54 -7.12 -7.10
C SER A 13 8.99 -7.52 -6.80
N LYS A 14 9.92 -6.55 -6.89
CA LYS A 14 11.33 -6.81 -6.60
C LYS A 14 11.54 -7.02 -5.09
N PRO A 15 12.48 -7.90 -4.68
CA PRO A 15 12.91 -7.97 -3.28
C PRO A 15 13.44 -6.63 -2.77
N LEU A 16 13.36 -6.43 -1.45
CA LEU A 16 14.01 -5.29 -0.79
C LEU A 16 15.53 -5.37 -1.01
N GLY A 17 16.13 -4.28 -1.50
CA GLY A 17 17.54 -4.24 -1.89
C GLY A 17 18.35 -3.13 -1.22
N HIS A 18 17.86 -1.89 -1.24
CA HIS A 18 18.52 -0.72 -0.63
C HIS A 18 17.51 0.07 0.21
N GLY A 19 17.97 0.69 1.31
CA GLY A 19 17.18 1.62 2.10
C GLY A 19 17.24 3.05 1.56
N ASP A 20 16.32 3.90 1.98
CA ASP A 20 16.15 5.29 1.49
C ASP A 20 17.10 6.30 2.16
N GLU A 21 18.32 5.88 2.54
CA GLU A 21 19.30 6.75 3.23
C GLU A 21 19.60 8.04 2.43
N SER A 22 19.56 7.98 1.10
CA SER A 22 19.76 9.13 0.23
C SER A 22 18.62 10.16 0.29
N GLY A 23 17.37 9.74 0.51
CA GLY A 23 16.22 10.64 0.57
C GLY A 23 16.16 11.44 1.87
N PHE A 24 16.54 10.82 2.98
CA PHE A 24 16.66 11.49 4.27
C PHE A 24 17.73 12.59 4.23
N GLU A 25 18.95 12.25 3.79
CA GLU A 25 20.05 13.22 3.71
C GLU A 25 19.73 14.34 2.71
N PHE A 26 19.11 14.03 1.57
CA PHE A 26 18.67 15.07 0.63
C PHE A 26 17.63 16.01 1.26
N SER A 27 16.62 15.48 1.97
CA SER A 27 15.62 16.31 2.65
C SER A 27 16.24 17.20 3.72
N LYS A 28 17.19 16.66 4.48
CA LYS A 28 17.95 17.40 5.49
C LYS A 28 18.80 18.50 4.85
N GLU A 29 19.47 18.22 3.74
CA GLU A 29 20.21 19.22 2.96
C GLU A 29 19.28 20.35 2.48
N MET A 30 18.12 20.00 1.92
CA MET A 30 17.17 20.99 1.38
C MET A 30 16.49 21.84 2.45
N LEU A 31 16.33 21.30 3.67
CA LEU A 31 15.74 22.02 4.81
C LEU A 31 16.78 22.79 5.63
N GLY A 32 18.06 22.44 5.56
CA GLY A 32 19.08 23.02 6.43
C GLY A 32 18.74 22.81 7.91
N ASP A 33 18.53 23.92 8.62
CA ASP A 33 18.15 23.93 10.05
C ASP A 33 16.63 24.05 10.27
N ASP A 34 15.82 24.13 9.21
CA ASP A 34 14.37 24.28 9.32
C ASP A 34 13.70 22.97 9.79
N CYS A 35 12.61 23.14 10.54
CA CYS A 35 11.78 22.01 10.96
C CYS A 35 11.06 21.40 9.75
N THR A 36 11.02 20.06 9.69
CA THR A 36 10.22 19.35 8.69
C THR A 36 8.76 19.24 9.11
N ALA A 37 7.85 19.38 8.14
CA ALA A 37 6.43 19.04 8.29
C ALA A 37 6.14 17.59 7.85
N ALA A 38 7.15 16.82 7.46
CA ALA A 38 6.99 15.47 6.96
C ALA A 38 6.52 14.51 8.07
N ILE A 39 5.59 13.63 7.71
CA ILE A 39 5.18 12.50 8.53
C ILE A 39 5.95 11.30 8.03
N ASN A 40 6.94 10.85 8.79
CA ASN A 40 7.72 9.67 8.46
C ASN A 40 7.06 8.43 9.06
N PHE A 41 6.81 7.42 8.23
CA PHE A 41 6.43 6.07 8.63
C PHE A 41 7.31 5.10 7.83
N ASP A 42 7.70 4.00 8.47
CA ASP A 42 8.67 3.07 7.86
C ASP A 42 8.10 2.29 6.67
N ARG A 43 6.79 2.02 6.69
CA ARG A 43 6.16 1.26 5.61
C ARG A 43 4.68 1.56 5.47
N LEU A 44 4.28 1.76 4.22
CA LEU A 44 2.89 1.76 3.78
C LEU A 44 2.71 0.63 2.76
N GLN A 45 1.71 -0.21 2.98
CA GLN A 45 1.26 -1.22 2.02
C GLN A 45 -0.26 -1.23 1.93
N LYS A 46 -0.82 -1.79 0.87
CA LYS A 46 -2.28 -1.88 0.70
C LYS A 46 -2.69 -3.35 0.63
N HIS A 47 -3.54 -3.75 1.55
CA HIS A 47 -4.18 -5.05 1.53
C HIS A 47 -5.46 -4.97 0.68
N PRO A 48 -5.73 -5.94 -0.22
CA PRO A 48 -6.83 -5.84 -1.16
C PRO A 48 -8.21 -5.76 -0.49
N GLN A 49 -8.39 -6.37 0.68
CA GLN A 49 -9.68 -6.40 1.39
C GLN A 49 -9.78 -5.35 2.50
N THR A 50 -8.67 -5.01 3.16
CA THR A 50 -8.69 -4.18 4.38
C THR A 50 -8.10 -2.79 4.17
N GLY A 51 -7.67 -2.45 2.95
CA GLY A 51 -7.19 -1.12 2.60
C GLY A 51 -5.74 -0.88 3.01
N TYR A 52 -5.40 0.38 3.27
CA TYR A 52 -4.04 0.77 3.61
C TYR A 52 -3.62 0.27 4.99
N ILE A 53 -2.36 -0.11 5.11
CA ILE A 53 -1.72 -0.55 6.34
C ILE A 53 -0.43 0.24 6.50
N MET A 54 -0.32 0.94 7.61
CA MET A 54 0.84 1.73 8.01
C MET A 54 1.59 1.01 9.13
N PHE A 55 2.92 0.95 8.99
CA PHE A 55 3.83 0.44 10.01
C PHE A 55 4.80 1.53 10.44
N GLU A 56 4.95 1.66 11.74
CA GLU A 56 5.98 2.44 12.39
C GLU A 56 6.82 1.52 13.28
N TYR A 57 8.12 1.42 13.00
CA TYR A 57 9.09 0.60 13.72
C TYR A 57 9.73 1.41 14.84
N LEU A 58 9.49 1.00 16.07
CA LEU A 58 9.95 1.66 17.28
C LEU A 58 11.13 0.88 17.87
N LEU A 59 12.35 1.30 17.52
CA LEU A 59 13.56 0.68 18.05
C LEU A 59 13.68 0.91 19.57
N CYS A 60 13.82 -0.19 20.30
CA CYS A 60 14.17 -0.21 21.71
C CYS A 60 15.69 -0.30 21.84
N GLU A 61 16.31 0.81 22.23
CA GLU A 61 17.77 0.90 22.39
C GLU A 61 18.24 0.13 23.63
N GLU A 62 19.43 -0.48 23.56
CA GLU A 62 19.98 -1.28 24.68
C GLU A 62 20.25 -0.47 25.95
N SER A 63 20.46 0.84 25.80
CA SER A 63 20.65 1.77 26.92
C SER A 63 19.35 2.07 27.68
N GLN A 64 18.19 1.71 27.13
CA GLN A 64 16.90 1.92 27.76
C GLN A 64 16.64 0.87 28.84
N LYS A 65 15.92 1.28 29.89
CA LYS A 65 15.48 0.38 30.97
C LYS A 65 14.25 -0.47 30.59
N VAL A 66 13.68 -0.23 29.42
CA VAL A 66 12.52 -0.95 28.90
C VAL A 66 12.99 -1.94 27.83
N THR A 67 12.17 -2.96 27.59
CA THR A 67 12.33 -3.92 26.49
C THR A 67 11.22 -3.70 25.46
N PRO A 68 11.29 -4.32 24.26
CA PRO A 68 10.22 -4.21 23.27
C PRO A 68 8.82 -4.52 23.82
N TYR A 69 8.67 -5.52 24.71
CA TYR A 69 7.39 -5.87 25.32
C TYR A 69 6.85 -4.86 26.34
N THR A 70 7.72 -4.00 26.90
CA THR A 70 7.36 -3.08 28.00
C THR A 70 7.41 -1.61 27.61
N SER A 71 8.10 -1.29 26.51
CA SER A 71 8.07 0.02 25.86
C SER A 71 6.67 0.30 25.33
N TYR A 72 6.17 1.51 25.53
CA TYR A 72 4.83 1.89 25.06
C TYR A 72 4.75 3.40 24.83
N PRO A 73 4.17 3.88 23.70
CA PRO A 73 4.09 5.30 23.34
C PRO A 73 3.65 6.24 24.45
N ASN A 74 2.59 5.89 25.19
CA ASN A 74 2.05 6.77 26.23
C ASN A 74 3.06 7.06 27.36
N ARG A 75 4.08 6.21 27.59
CA ARG A 75 5.12 6.47 28.61
C ARG A 75 5.97 7.70 28.31
N TYR A 76 6.09 8.06 27.03
CA TYR A 76 6.91 9.17 26.55
C TYR A 76 6.11 10.15 25.68
N TRP A 77 4.77 10.17 25.86
CA TRP A 77 3.85 11.00 25.10
C TRP A 77 4.28 12.47 25.05
N LYS A 78 4.64 13.05 26.22
CA LYS A 78 5.10 14.44 26.33
C LYS A 78 6.28 14.81 25.43
N LYS A 79 7.08 13.84 24.98
CA LYS A 79 8.23 14.06 24.08
C LYS A 79 7.89 13.85 22.60
N ASN A 80 7.01 12.89 22.31
CA ASN A 80 6.79 12.39 20.94
C ASN A 80 5.33 12.47 20.47
N ALA A 81 4.44 13.15 21.22
CA ALA A 81 3.02 13.23 20.91
C ALA A 81 2.76 13.70 19.47
N ALA A 82 3.47 14.73 19.01
CA ALA A 82 3.31 15.27 17.66
C ALA A 82 3.45 14.19 16.57
N LYS A 83 4.41 13.28 16.71
CA LYS A 83 4.61 12.17 15.77
C LYS A 83 3.41 11.22 15.75
N PHE A 84 2.96 10.78 16.93
CA PHE A 84 1.86 9.81 17.02
C PHE A 84 0.51 10.42 16.61
N LEU A 85 0.27 11.69 16.93
CA LEU A 85 -0.90 12.43 16.46
C LEU A 85 -0.89 12.57 14.94
N ALA A 86 0.26 12.87 14.33
CA ALA A 86 0.40 12.95 12.88
C ALA A 86 0.20 11.58 12.19
N LEU A 87 0.74 10.50 12.77
CA LEU A 87 0.49 9.13 12.30
C LEU A 87 -1.00 8.78 12.39
N TRP A 88 -1.68 9.15 13.47
CA TRP A 88 -3.11 8.92 13.64
C TRP A 88 -3.95 9.72 12.64
N GLN A 89 -3.61 11.00 12.43
CA GLN A 89 -4.24 11.83 11.40
C GLN A 89 -4.11 11.17 10.01
N THR A 90 -2.89 10.77 9.64
CA THR A 90 -2.62 10.11 8.34
C THR A 90 -3.39 8.79 8.20
N LYS A 91 -3.50 8.03 9.29
CA LYS A 91 -4.35 6.83 9.33
C LYS A 91 -5.80 7.17 9.01
N LEU A 92 -6.34 8.26 9.54
CA LEU A 92 -7.72 8.68 9.27
C LEU A 92 -7.89 9.09 7.81
N ASP A 93 -6.95 9.88 7.28
CA ASP A 93 -6.99 10.36 5.89
C ASP A 93 -6.97 9.22 4.86
N PHE A 94 -6.19 8.16 5.12
CA PHE A 94 -6.14 6.98 4.26
C PHE A 94 -7.17 5.90 4.60
N ASN A 95 -7.98 6.09 5.66
CA ASN A 95 -8.79 5.03 6.25
C ASN A 95 -7.98 3.73 6.45
N ALA A 96 -6.78 3.88 7.02
CA ALA A 96 -5.80 2.82 7.14
C ALA A 96 -5.91 2.05 8.46
N THR A 97 -5.18 0.92 8.54
CA THR A 97 -4.79 0.28 9.79
C THR A 97 -3.42 0.80 10.20
N LEU A 98 -3.23 1.17 11.48
CA LEU A 98 -1.95 1.61 12.02
C LEU A 98 -1.38 0.56 12.98
N TYR A 99 -0.20 0.05 12.64
CA TYR A 99 0.62 -0.80 13.49
C TYR A 99 1.86 -0.06 13.98
N LEU A 100 2.09 -0.10 15.29
CA LEU A 100 3.37 0.24 15.90
C LEU A 100 4.08 -1.06 16.26
N VAL A 101 5.36 -1.17 15.94
CA VAL A 101 6.13 -2.40 16.12
C VAL A 101 7.36 -2.08 16.96
N ASN A 102 7.31 -2.42 18.24
CA ASN A 102 8.52 -2.31 19.06
C ASN A 102 9.43 -3.50 18.76
N TYR A 103 10.71 -3.23 18.55
CA TYR A 103 11.71 -4.27 18.32
C TYR A 103 13.05 -3.85 18.92
N ALA A 104 13.91 -4.81 19.22
CA ALA A 104 15.31 -4.55 19.55
C ALA A 104 16.22 -4.86 18.35
N LYS A 105 17.44 -4.32 18.34
CA LYS A 105 18.43 -4.67 17.32
C LYS A 105 18.83 -6.15 17.45
N LYS A 106 19.22 -6.78 16.33
CA LYS A 106 19.80 -8.13 16.34
C LYS A 106 21.13 -8.13 17.11
N GLY A 107 21.39 -9.19 17.88
CA GLY A 107 22.57 -9.35 18.74
C GLY A 107 22.44 -8.75 20.14
N THR A 108 21.29 -8.17 20.47
CA THR A 108 21.03 -7.56 21.79
C THR A 108 20.32 -8.53 22.73
N LYS A 109 20.34 -8.25 24.04
CA LYS A 109 19.68 -9.12 25.03
C LYS A 109 18.19 -9.36 24.74
N ALA A 110 17.49 -8.35 24.22
CA ALA A 110 16.07 -8.43 23.90
C ALA A 110 15.81 -8.65 22.40
N GLU A 111 16.80 -9.13 21.62
CA GLU A 111 16.69 -9.23 20.16
C GLU A 111 15.51 -10.07 19.67
N ASN A 112 15.05 -11.02 20.50
CA ASN A 112 13.95 -11.91 20.18
C ASN A 112 12.59 -11.36 20.59
N GLU A 113 12.50 -10.20 21.24
CA GLU A 113 11.22 -9.59 21.61
C GLU A 113 10.74 -8.65 20.51
N VAL A 114 9.51 -8.88 20.02
CA VAL A 114 8.80 -7.97 19.12
C VAL A 114 7.37 -7.77 19.62
N LEU A 115 6.98 -6.53 19.88
CA LEU A 115 5.60 -6.20 20.26
C LEU A 115 4.90 -5.53 19.08
N LEU A 116 3.86 -6.18 18.56
CA LEU A 116 2.94 -5.59 17.60
C LEU A 116 1.79 -4.90 18.35
N ILE A 117 1.57 -3.63 18.07
CA ILE A 117 0.48 -2.82 18.64
C ILE A 117 -0.39 -2.33 17.49
N LYS A 118 -1.62 -2.83 17.41
CA LYS A 118 -2.64 -2.28 16.50
C LYS A 118 -3.36 -1.15 17.22
N VAL A 119 -3.19 0.07 16.74
CA VAL A 119 -3.83 1.25 17.34
C VAL A 119 -5.29 1.29 16.87
N LEU A 120 -6.23 1.18 17.81
CA LEU A 120 -7.66 1.18 17.52
C LEU A 120 -8.29 2.55 17.77
N ASP A 121 -7.78 3.31 18.74
CA ASP A 121 -8.25 4.64 19.09
C ASP A 121 -7.18 5.48 19.80
N MET A 122 -7.30 6.81 19.70
CA MET A 122 -6.35 7.78 20.23
C MET A 122 -7.01 9.14 20.49
N ASP A 123 -6.55 9.84 21.52
CA ASP A 123 -6.90 11.23 21.84
C ASP A 123 -5.64 12.10 22.06
N GLU A 124 -5.81 13.34 22.50
CA GLU A 124 -4.71 14.28 22.79
C GLU A 124 -3.76 13.79 23.89
N MET A 125 -4.19 12.85 24.72
CA MET A 125 -3.43 12.29 25.85
C MET A 125 -2.69 11.00 25.49
N GLY A 126 -3.04 10.34 24.39
CA GLY A 126 -2.35 9.15 23.89
C GLY A 126 -3.24 8.13 23.22
N ILE A 127 -2.69 6.93 23.03
CA ILE A 127 -3.46 5.77 22.59
C ILE A 127 -4.44 5.40 23.70
N THR A 128 -5.73 5.37 23.39
CA THR A 128 -6.82 5.03 24.33
C THR A 128 -7.28 3.60 24.18
N LYS A 129 -7.11 3.01 22.99
CA LYS A 129 -7.46 1.62 22.70
C LYS A 129 -6.49 0.99 21.72
N ASP A 130 -6.03 -0.22 22.04
CA ASP A 130 -5.16 -1.03 21.20
C ASP A 130 -5.40 -2.54 21.34
N GLU A 131 -4.93 -3.28 20.35
CA GLU A 131 -4.71 -4.73 20.42
C GLU A 131 -3.19 -4.99 20.39
N ARG A 132 -2.70 -5.80 21.34
CA ARG A 132 -1.27 -6.09 21.51
C ARG A 132 -0.99 -7.57 21.34
N THR A 133 0.00 -7.88 20.51
CA THR A 133 0.48 -9.25 20.31
C THR A 133 1.99 -9.29 20.49
N GLN A 134 2.44 -10.14 21.41
CA GLN A 134 3.86 -10.42 21.60
C GLN A 134 4.31 -11.52 20.65
N TYR A 135 5.41 -11.28 19.96
CA TYR A 135 6.03 -12.22 19.05
C TYR A 135 7.50 -12.43 19.41
N THR A 136 7.99 -13.64 19.11
CA THR A 136 9.43 -13.81 18.87
C THR A 136 9.81 -13.15 17.55
N ARG A 137 11.10 -12.86 17.32
CA ARG A 137 11.57 -12.37 16.01
C ARG A 137 11.15 -13.30 14.85
N THR A 138 11.25 -14.61 15.04
CA THR A 138 10.81 -15.61 14.06
C THR A 138 9.29 -15.56 13.86
N GLY A 139 8.51 -15.55 14.94
CA GLY A 139 7.04 -15.50 14.85
C GLY A 139 6.54 -14.22 14.16
N PHE A 140 7.17 -13.07 14.44
CA PHE A 140 6.85 -11.83 13.74
C PHE A 140 7.20 -11.93 12.26
N SER A 141 8.35 -12.50 11.92
CA SER A 141 8.76 -12.72 10.52
C SER A 141 7.76 -13.58 9.76
N GLU A 142 7.27 -14.67 10.36
CA GLU A 142 6.26 -15.54 9.74
C GLU A 142 4.94 -14.79 9.51
N TRP A 143 4.44 -14.11 10.55
CA TRP A 143 3.22 -13.29 10.45
C TRP A 143 3.34 -12.20 9.38
N PHE A 144 4.44 -11.45 9.39
CA PHE A 144 4.65 -10.34 8.47
C PHE A 144 4.78 -10.80 7.02
N ARG A 145 5.40 -11.97 6.79
CA ARG A 145 5.47 -12.59 5.46
C ARG A 145 4.09 -13.00 4.95
N SER A 146 3.27 -13.64 5.78
CA SER A 146 1.87 -13.98 5.43
C SER A 146 1.10 -12.73 5.02
N LEU A 147 1.14 -11.68 5.85
CA LEU A 147 0.47 -10.42 5.55
C LEU A 147 0.98 -9.79 4.24
N ASN A 148 2.30 -9.83 4.01
CA ASN A 148 2.89 -9.30 2.78
C ASN A 148 2.42 -10.09 1.56
N GLU A 149 2.40 -11.42 1.62
CA GLU A 149 1.91 -12.29 0.54
C GLU A 149 0.44 -11.97 0.20
N GLU A 150 -0.41 -11.76 1.20
CA GLU A 150 -1.81 -11.33 1.02
C GLU A 150 -1.92 -9.95 0.34
N CYS A 151 -0.93 -9.08 0.51
CA CYS A 151 -0.88 -7.76 -0.12
C CYS A 151 -0.34 -7.76 -1.55
N LEU A 152 0.26 -8.85 -2.03
CA LEU A 152 0.85 -8.90 -3.37
C LEU A 152 -0.25 -8.89 -4.44
N SER A 153 -0.35 -7.80 -5.19
CA SER A 153 -1.21 -7.68 -6.35
C SER A 153 -0.41 -7.70 -7.65
N GLY A 154 -0.93 -8.35 -8.69
CA GLY A 154 -0.37 -8.25 -10.04
C GLY A 154 -0.49 -6.84 -10.64
N LYS A 155 0.41 -6.49 -11.56
CA LYS A 155 0.39 -5.21 -12.31
C LYS A 155 -0.99 -4.91 -12.92
N ASP A 156 -1.66 -5.92 -13.42
CA ASP A 156 -2.98 -5.82 -14.05
C ASP A 156 -4.06 -5.32 -13.08
N GLU A 157 -4.05 -5.78 -11.83
CA GLU A 157 -4.99 -5.32 -10.81
C GLU A 157 -4.73 -3.87 -10.40
N LEU A 158 -3.45 -3.46 -10.32
CA LEU A 158 -3.09 -2.06 -10.08
C LEU A 158 -3.59 -1.15 -11.21
N ILE A 159 -3.40 -1.56 -12.46
CA ILE A 159 -3.90 -0.83 -13.63
C ILE A 159 -5.44 -0.77 -13.62
N LYS A 160 -6.10 -1.88 -13.30
CA LYS A 160 -7.55 -1.93 -13.17
C LYS A 160 -8.06 -0.95 -12.11
N HIS A 161 -7.39 -0.87 -10.96
CA HIS A 161 -7.71 0.12 -9.93
C HIS A 161 -7.63 1.56 -10.45
N ILE A 162 -6.64 1.91 -11.28
CA ILE A 162 -6.57 3.24 -11.90
C ILE A 162 -7.83 3.53 -12.73
N TYR A 163 -8.24 2.58 -13.58
CA TYR A 163 -9.39 2.76 -14.46
C TYR A 163 -10.74 2.70 -13.72
N LEU A 164 -10.84 1.98 -12.61
CA LEU A 164 -12.05 1.97 -11.78
C LEU A 164 -12.38 3.35 -11.19
N HIS A 165 -11.38 4.22 -11.00
CA HIS A 165 -11.58 5.59 -10.52
C HIS A 165 -11.95 6.58 -11.64
N LYS A 166 -11.94 6.14 -12.91
CA LYS A 166 -12.43 6.96 -14.03
C LYS A 166 -13.93 6.81 -14.19
N SER A 167 -14.58 7.89 -14.60
CA SER A 167 -15.97 7.87 -15.04
C SER A 167 -16.14 7.04 -16.33
N VAL A 168 -17.38 6.62 -16.61
CA VAL A 168 -17.72 5.93 -17.86
C VAL A 168 -17.36 6.80 -19.07
N GLU A 169 -17.61 8.10 -19.01
CA GLU A 169 -17.32 9.05 -20.08
C GLU A 169 -15.80 9.18 -20.35
N GLU A 170 -14.99 9.29 -19.29
CA GLU A 170 -13.53 9.31 -19.44
C GLU A 170 -13.01 8.02 -20.08
N LEU A 171 -13.52 6.87 -19.64
CA LEU A 171 -13.15 5.56 -20.20
C LEU A 171 -13.59 5.45 -21.66
N GLY A 172 -14.80 5.87 -21.98
CA GLY A 172 -15.37 5.82 -23.33
C GLY A 172 -14.56 6.61 -24.34
N LYS A 173 -13.99 7.76 -23.94
CA LYS A 173 -13.14 8.64 -24.78
C LYS A 173 -11.72 8.12 -24.99
N MET A 174 -11.27 7.09 -24.27
CA MET A 174 -9.93 6.55 -24.46
C MET A 174 -9.77 5.90 -25.83
N VAL A 175 -8.66 6.18 -26.52
CA VAL A 175 -8.37 5.68 -27.87
C VAL A 175 -7.56 4.38 -27.81
N LEU A 176 -8.05 3.32 -28.44
CA LEU A 176 -7.36 2.03 -28.52
C LEU A 176 -6.04 2.17 -29.30
N GLN A 177 -4.97 1.58 -28.77
CA GLN A 177 -3.61 1.72 -29.33
C GLN A 177 -3.18 0.54 -30.21
N GLY A 178 -4.04 -0.49 -30.37
CA GLY A 178 -3.70 -1.68 -31.14
C GLY A 178 -4.92 -2.54 -31.44
N GLY A 179 -4.72 -3.55 -32.29
CA GLY A 179 -5.77 -4.46 -32.74
C GLY A 179 -6.64 -3.90 -33.87
N LYS A 180 -7.79 -4.54 -34.13
CA LYS A 180 -8.70 -4.24 -35.26
C LYS A 180 -9.18 -2.79 -35.29
N TYR A 181 -9.38 -2.19 -34.12
CA TYR A 181 -9.94 -0.84 -33.94
C TYR A 181 -8.93 0.17 -33.39
N ALA A 182 -7.64 -0.02 -33.68
CA ALA A 182 -6.62 0.96 -33.30
C ALA A 182 -6.97 2.35 -33.86
N GLY A 183 -6.86 3.39 -33.04
CA GLY A 183 -7.24 4.76 -33.38
C GLY A 183 -8.71 5.12 -33.11
N GLU A 184 -9.56 4.16 -32.73
CA GLU A 184 -10.94 4.41 -32.33
C GLU A 184 -11.11 4.49 -30.81
N THR A 185 -12.16 5.18 -30.36
CA THR A 185 -12.48 5.28 -28.93
C THR A 185 -13.19 4.01 -28.43
N ILE A 186 -13.05 3.71 -27.13
CA ILE A 186 -13.75 2.57 -26.51
C ILE A 186 -15.26 2.67 -26.74
N GLU A 187 -15.86 3.85 -26.59
CA GLU A 187 -17.29 4.06 -26.80
C GLU A 187 -17.72 3.81 -28.26
N ALA A 188 -16.95 4.31 -29.24
CA ALA A 188 -17.25 4.09 -30.65
C ALA A 188 -17.22 2.59 -31.00
N VAL A 189 -16.24 1.86 -30.47
CA VAL A 189 -16.12 0.41 -30.67
C VAL A 189 -17.23 -0.33 -29.93
N TYR A 190 -17.63 0.11 -28.74
CA TYR A 190 -18.77 -0.47 -28.01
C TYR A 190 -20.06 -0.39 -28.85
N GLY A 191 -20.33 0.76 -29.46
CA GLY A 191 -21.49 0.97 -30.33
C GLY A 191 -21.46 0.17 -31.63
N LYS A 192 -20.26 -0.08 -32.19
CA LYS A 192 -20.07 -0.83 -33.43
C LYS A 192 -20.05 -2.35 -33.24
N GLU A 193 -19.24 -2.84 -32.30
CA GLU A 193 -18.95 -4.26 -32.09
C GLU A 193 -18.55 -4.53 -30.63
N LYS A 194 -19.53 -4.46 -29.71
CA LYS A 194 -19.33 -4.77 -28.28
C LYS A 194 -18.54 -6.06 -28.04
N GLY A 195 -18.75 -7.10 -28.85
CA GLY A 195 -18.04 -8.37 -28.74
C GLY A 195 -16.52 -8.26 -28.85
N TYR A 196 -16.02 -7.27 -29.58
CA TYR A 196 -14.58 -7.00 -29.64
C TYR A 196 -14.03 -6.51 -28.30
N LEU A 197 -14.76 -5.65 -27.59
CA LEU A 197 -14.35 -5.19 -26.26
C LEU A 197 -14.42 -6.31 -25.21
N GLU A 198 -15.42 -7.19 -25.33
CA GLU A 198 -15.54 -8.39 -24.49
C GLU A 198 -14.35 -9.33 -24.67
N TRP A 199 -13.81 -9.44 -25.90
CA TRP A 199 -12.55 -10.15 -26.14
C TRP A 199 -11.35 -9.36 -25.61
N LEU A 200 -11.26 -8.06 -25.90
CA LEU A 200 -10.10 -7.21 -25.60
C LEU A 200 -9.80 -7.19 -24.10
N LYS A 201 -10.83 -7.17 -23.26
CA LYS A 201 -10.71 -7.03 -21.79
C LYS A 201 -9.85 -8.11 -21.14
N ASP A 202 -9.79 -9.30 -21.76
CA ASP A 202 -9.06 -10.47 -21.27
C ASP A 202 -7.67 -10.64 -21.94
N THR A 203 -7.23 -9.64 -22.70
CA THR A 203 -5.93 -9.65 -23.38
C THR A 203 -4.86 -8.83 -22.64
N GLY A 204 -3.61 -8.95 -23.11
CA GLY A 204 -2.50 -8.08 -22.70
C GLY A 204 -2.33 -6.81 -23.53
N TYR A 205 -3.31 -6.45 -24.38
CA TYR A 205 -3.22 -5.23 -25.19
C TYR A 205 -3.31 -3.97 -24.32
N PRO A 206 -2.67 -2.85 -24.72
CA PRO A 206 -2.90 -1.56 -24.09
C PRO A 206 -4.39 -1.24 -23.99
N TYR A 207 -4.81 -0.72 -22.83
CA TYR A 207 -6.20 -0.38 -22.51
C TYR A 207 -7.19 -1.53 -22.44
N ALA A 208 -6.74 -2.80 -22.45
CA ALA A 208 -7.60 -3.94 -22.14
C ALA A 208 -8.36 -3.77 -20.80
N LYS A 209 -7.66 -3.33 -19.74
CA LYS A 209 -8.30 -3.09 -18.43
C LYS A 209 -9.23 -1.86 -18.41
N ALA A 210 -9.01 -0.88 -19.29
CA ALA A 210 -9.93 0.24 -19.44
C ALA A 210 -11.23 -0.22 -20.11
N ALA A 211 -11.13 -1.04 -21.16
CA ALA A 211 -12.28 -1.68 -21.81
C ALA A 211 -13.04 -2.57 -20.82
N TRP A 212 -12.34 -3.35 -20.00
CA TRP A 212 -12.94 -4.11 -18.89
C TRP A 212 -13.78 -3.21 -17.99
N CYS A 213 -13.20 -2.12 -17.48
CA CYS A 213 -13.87 -1.21 -16.53
C CYS A 213 -15.05 -0.48 -17.18
N TYR A 214 -14.95 -0.14 -18.47
CA TYR A 214 -16.02 0.51 -19.22
C TYR A 214 -17.24 -0.42 -19.33
N LEU A 215 -17.01 -1.69 -19.71
CA LEU A 215 -18.06 -2.70 -19.80
C LEU A 215 -18.71 -2.97 -18.44
N ASP A 216 -17.90 -3.14 -17.40
CA ASP A 216 -18.36 -3.38 -16.03
C ASP A 216 -19.23 -2.22 -15.50
N LYS A 217 -18.87 -0.98 -15.78
CA LYS A 217 -19.66 0.19 -15.33
C LYS A 217 -20.95 0.40 -16.12
N LEU A 218 -21.00 0.00 -17.40
CA LEU A 218 -22.21 0.10 -18.23
C LEU A 218 -23.23 -1.01 -17.95
N ALA A 219 -22.75 -2.17 -17.54
CA ALA A 219 -23.58 -3.30 -17.16
C ALA A 219 -23.02 -3.90 -15.86
N PRO A 220 -23.15 -3.19 -14.72
CA PRO A 220 -22.65 -3.67 -13.44
C PRO A 220 -23.28 -5.04 -13.19
N GLY A 221 -22.44 -6.08 -13.25
CA GLY A 221 -22.89 -7.45 -13.25
C GLY A 221 -23.78 -7.69 -12.02
N LYS A 222 -24.95 -8.31 -12.27
CA LYS A 222 -25.65 -9.09 -11.25
C LYS A 222 -24.60 -10.00 -10.61
N LYS A 223 -24.22 -9.73 -9.38
CA LYS A 223 -23.32 -10.56 -8.59
C LYS A 223 -23.89 -11.98 -8.58
N THR A 224 -23.24 -12.92 -9.27
CA THR A 224 -23.34 -14.35 -8.97
C THR A 224 -22.34 -14.70 -7.89
#